data_AF-A0A0S8KSL8-F1
#
_entry.id   AF-A0A0S8KSL8-F1
#
_cell.length_a   1.000
_cell.length_b   1.000
_cell.length_c   1.000
_cell.angle_alpha   90.00
_cell.angle_beta   90.00
_cell.angle_gamma   90.00
#
_symmetry.space_group_name_H-M   'P 1'
#
loop_
_entity.id
_entity.type
_entity.pdbx_description
1 polymer ?
#
loop_
_entity_poly.entity_id
_entity_poly.type
_entity_poly.pdbx_seq_one_letter_code
_entity_poly.pdbx_strand_id
1 'polypeptide(L)'
;MRTIEECQRLAFEENLARRYFRDLEVFNRRGNPYYTVWIREKEYKNSYKLRLKLLDRQLHREPSLFVESPKTLWLYNYKGTINELGTSYHYHVHKNRDPNGYVKICYTGDWNSSYTCVLALHRGRIWIAAYEVHLLIGNTIAEIIDEWKEILKQQEQSNKIQLSENLSIQKMPTYDFLPKVITTGDW
;
A
#
# COMPACT_ATOMS: atom_id res chain seq x y z
N MET A 1 -3.61 -29.86 0.16
CA MET A 1 -2.65 -29.75 -0.98
C MET A 1 -3.12 -28.59 -1.84
N ARG A 2 -2.24 -27.74 -2.37
CA ARG A 2 -2.66 -26.60 -3.22
C ARG A 2 -3.20 -27.09 -4.55
N THR A 3 -4.19 -26.40 -5.10
CA THR A 3 -4.66 -26.66 -6.47
C THR A 3 -3.62 -26.14 -7.49
N ILE A 4 -3.71 -26.62 -8.74
CA ILE A 4 -2.86 -26.12 -9.83
C ILE A 4 -3.10 -24.62 -10.04
N GLU A 5 -4.36 -24.20 -10.00
CA GLU A 5 -4.76 -22.78 -10.13
C GLU A 5 -4.17 -21.92 -9.02
N GLU A 6 -4.15 -22.40 -7.77
CA GLU A 6 -3.54 -21.69 -6.65
C GLU A 6 -2.03 -21.52 -6.83
N CYS A 7 -1.36 -22.56 -7.31
CA CYS A 7 0.06 -22.50 -7.62
C CYS A 7 0.35 -21.50 -8.75
N GLN A 8 -0.48 -21.49 -9.80
CA GLN A 8 -0.36 -20.55 -10.92
C GLN A 8 -0.59 -19.11 -10.48
N ARG A 9 -1.64 -18.84 -9.70
CA ARG A 9 -1.92 -17.48 -9.20
C ARG A 9 -0.81 -16.99 -8.28
N LEU A 10 -0.30 -17.81 -7.36
CA LEU A 10 0.83 -17.43 -6.51
C LEU A 10 2.11 -17.14 -7.31
N ALA A 11 2.40 -17.93 -8.34
CA ALA A 11 3.54 -17.69 -9.22
C ALA A 11 3.37 -16.38 -10.01
N PHE A 12 2.16 -16.10 -10.50
CA PHE A 12 1.82 -14.84 -11.16
C PHE A 12 2.01 -13.63 -10.21
N GLU A 13 1.45 -13.69 -9.00
CA GLU A 13 1.57 -12.64 -7.99
C GLU A 13 3.02 -12.37 -7.60
N GLU A 14 3.81 -13.42 -7.39
CA GLU A 14 5.23 -13.29 -7.07
C GLU A 14 5.98 -12.63 -8.24
N ASN A 15 5.79 -13.11 -9.47
CA ASN A 15 6.45 -12.56 -10.64
C ASN A 15 6.07 -11.09 -10.88
N LEU A 16 4.80 -10.74 -10.65
CA LEU A 16 4.35 -9.37 -10.77
C LEU A 16 4.97 -8.50 -9.68
N ALA A 17 4.96 -8.94 -8.42
CA ALA A 17 5.54 -8.19 -7.31
C ALA A 17 7.05 -7.95 -7.49
N ARG A 18 7.80 -8.92 -8.00
CA ARG A 18 9.24 -8.76 -8.30
C ARG A 18 9.53 -7.68 -9.35
N ARG A 19 8.59 -7.38 -10.26
CA ARG A 19 8.77 -6.30 -11.25
C ARG A 19 8.73 -4.92 -10.62
N TYR A 20 7.92 -4.74 -9.58
CA TYR A 20 7.73 -3.44 -8.92
C TYR A 20 8.61 -3.27 -7.67
N PHE A 21 8.94 -4.36 -6.99
CA PHE A 21 9.67 -4.37 -5.73
C PHE A 21 10.92 -5.25 -5.85
N ARG A 22 12.08 -4.62 -6.11
CA ARG A 22 13.36 -5.33 -6.30
C ARG A 22 13.81 -6.08 -5.03
N ASP A 23 13.53 -5.52 -3.87
CA ASP A 23 13.90 -6.07 -2.57
C ASP A 23 12.84 -7.03 -2.01
N LEU A 24 12.01 -7.62 -2.88
CA LEU A 24 10.98 -8.56 -2.49
C LEU A 24 11.59 -9.89 -2.04
N GLU A 25 11.44 -10.18 -0.76
CA GLU A 25 11.76 -11.47 -0.15
C GLU A 25 10.48 -12.31 -0.01
N VAL A 26 10.57 -13.60 -0.30
CA VAL A 26 9.43 -14.53 -0.24
C VAL A 26 9.74 -15.64 0.74
N PHE A 27 8.88 -15.81 1.73
CA PHE A 27 9.07 -16.76 2.83
C PHE A 27 7.98 -17.81 2.90
N ASN A 28 8.29 -18.91 3.59
CA ASN A 28 7.37 -19.99 3.92
C ASN A 28 6.53 -20.50 2.73
N ARG A 29 7.17 -20.69 1.57
CA ARG A 29 6.51 -21.08 0.31
C ARG A 29 5.69 -22.36 0.40
N ARG A 30 6.01 -23.29 1.31
CA ARG A 30 5.31 -24.57 1.51
C ARG A 30 4.16 -24.49 2.52
N GLY A 31 4.21 -23.55 3.45
CA GLY A 31 3.18 -23.30 4.46
C GLY A 31 2.30 -22.12 4.09
N ASN A 32 2.30 -21.09 4.94
CA ASN A 32 1.57 -19.84 4.76
C ASN A 32 2.53 -18.78 4.21
N PRO A 33 2.53 -18.58 2.88
CA PRO A 33 3.52 -17.72 2.26
C PRO A 33 3.27 -16.28 2.68
N TYR A 34 4.37 -15.55 2.85
CA TYR A 34 4.33 -14.12 3.05
C TYR A 34 5.48 -13.47 2.30
N TYR A 35 5.23 -12.24 1.89
CA TYR A 35 6.22 -11.40 1.25
C TYR A 35 6.71 -10.38 2.25
N THR A 36 7.98 -10.01 2.15
CA THR A 36 8.47 -8.80 2.82
C THR A 36 9.19 -7.91 1.84
N VAL A 37 9.08 -6.61 2.05
CA VAL A 37 9.75 -5.60 1.23
C VAL A 37 10.23 -4.46 2.12
N TRP A 38 11.43 -3.97 1.83
CA TRP A 38 11.93 -2.74 2.43
C TRP A 38 11.51 -1.54 1.59
N ILE A 39 10.95 -0.53 2.26
CA ILE A 39 10.65 0.78 1.71
C ILE A 39 11.72 1.73 2.24
N ARG A 40 12.54 2.26 1.32
CA ARG A 40 13.64 3.18 1.57
C ARG A 40 13.55 4.33 0.56
N GLU A 41 12.67 5.29 0.83
CA GLU A 41 12.67 6.53 0.05
C GLU A 41 13.84 7.41 0.49
N LYS A 42 14.43 8.16 -0.43
CA LYS A 42 15.56 9.05 -0.11
C LYS A 42 15.12 10.26 0.69
N GLU A 43 13.86 10.63 0.52
CA GLU A 43 13.17 11.75 1.13
C GLU A 43 12.87 11.48 2.61
N TYR A 44 12.85 10.21 3.03
CA TYR A 44 12.61 9.80 4.41
C TYR A 44 13.91 9.47 5.12
N LYS A 45 14.00 9.83 6.41
CA LYS A 45 15.16 9.46 7.22
C LYS A 45 15.11 8.00 7.67
N ASN A 46 13.91 7.40 7.69
CA ASN A 46 13.68 6.06 8.23
C ASN A 46 13.49 5.03 7.12
N SER A 47 13.83 3.78 7.44
CA SER A 47 13.56 2.62 6.58
C SER A 47 12.46 1.77 7.20
N TYR A 48 11.54 1.32 6.37
CA TYR A 48 10.37 0.54 6.81
C TYR A 48 10.40 -0.85 6.18
N LYS A 49 10.07 -1.87 6.96
CA LYS A 49 9.86 -3.23 6.43
C LYS A 49 8.37 -3.54 6.45
N LEU A 50 7.78 -3.78 5.29
CA LEU A 50 6.41 -4.26 5.16
C LEU A 50 6.40 -5.78 5.08
N ARG A 51 5.37 -6.39 5.68
CA ARG A 51 5.07 -7.83 5.59
C ARG A 51 3.66 -8.03 5.07
N LEU A 52 3.53 -8.68 3.92
CA LEU A 52 2.24 -9.07 3.34
C LEU A 52 2.01 -10.57 3.53
N LYS A 53 1.05 -10.94 4.38
CA LYS A 53 0.65 -12.33 4.59
C LYS A 53 -0.44 -12.71 3.60
N LEU A 54 -0.20 -13.76 2.83
CA LEU A 54 -1.18 -14.34 1.92
C LEU A 54 -1.93 -15.41 2.72
N LEU A 55 -3.15 -15.10 3.16
CA LEU A 55 -3.87 -15.92 4.14
C LEU A 55 -4.21 -17.32 3.60
N ASP A 56 -3.86 -18.33 4.42
CA ASP A 56 -4.26 -19.75 4.41
C ASP A 56 -4.99 -20.26 3.16
N ARG A 57 -4.22 -20.47 2.08
CA ARG A 57 -4.59 -21.34 0.96
C ARG A 57 -5.85 -20.92 0.18
N GLN A 58 -6.45 -19.77 0.48
CA GLN A 58 -7.60 -19.23 -0.24
C GLN A 58 -7.22 -17.89 -0.86
N LEU A 59 -6.73 -17.94 -2.09
CA LEU A 59 -6.28 -16.76 -2.87
C LEU A 59 -7.41 -15.78 -3.23
N HIS A 60 -8.63 -16.05 -2.76
CA HIS A 60 -9.77 -15.16 -2.88
C HIS A 60 -9.92 -14.21 -1.68
N ARG A 61 -9.23 -14.47 -0.55
CA ARG A 61 -9.28 -13.62 0.63
C ARG A 61 -8.24 -12.50 0.57
N GLU A 62 -8.59 -11.37 1.18
CA GLU A 62 -7.71 -10.21 1.31
C GLU A 62 -6.40 -10.58 2.03
N PRO A 63 -5.24 -10.34 1.39
CA PRO A 63 -3.95 -10.41 2.07
C PRO A 63 -3.88 -9.44 3.26
N SER A 64 -3.21 -9.84 4.34
CA SER A 64 -3.01 -8.95 5.48
C SER A 64 -1.65 -8.27 5.40
N LEU A 65 -1.65 -6.93 5.35
CA LEU A 65 -0.44 -6.11 5.26
C LEU A 65 -0.07 -5.52 6.61
N PHE A 66 1.21 -5.62 6.99
CA PHE A 66 1.73 -5.17 8.27
C PHE A 66 3.00 -4.33 8.11
N VAL A 67 3.23 -3.40 9.04
CA VAL A 67 4.54 -2.79 9.26
C VAL A 67 5.31 -3.67 10.25
N GLU A 68 6.32 -4.37 9.75
CA GLU A 68 7.20 -5.26 10.54
C GLU A 68 8.34 -4.49 11.22
N SER A 69 8.84 -3.44 10.57
CA SER A 69 9.89 -2.57 11.11
C SER A 69 9.62 -1.11 10.71
N PRO A 70 9.81 -0.14 11.64
CA PRO A 70 10.10 -0.34 13.05
C PRO A 70 8.91 -0.97 13.79
N LYS A 71 9.17 -1.63 14.94
CA LYS A 71 8.11 -2.28 15.73
C LYS A 71 7.14 -1.27 16.35
N THR A 72 7.65 -0.10 16.72
CA THR A 72 6.87 0.97 17.32
C THR A 72 6.71 2.10 16.31
N LEU A 73 5.47 2.47 16.03
CA LEU A 73 5.11 3.60 15.18
C LEU A 73 4.56 4.71 16.06
N TRP A 74 5.33 5.78 16.19
CA TRP A 74 5.00 6.91 17.05
C TRP A 74 3.93 7.79 16.42
N LEU A 75 3.09 8.37 17.27
CA LEU A 75 2.30 9.52 16.86
C LEU A 75 3.16 10.78 16.87
N TYR A 76 2.69 11.80 16.18
CA TYR A 76 3.29 13.13 16.16
C TYR A 76 3.65 13.62 17.57
N ASN A 77 4.81 14.27 17.70
CA ASN A 77 5.40 14.71 18.96
C ASN A 77 5.59 13.60 20.02
N TYR A 78 5.66 12.33 19.62
CA TYR A 78 5.83 11.17 20.51
C TYR A 78 4.74 11.05 21.59
N LYS A 79 3.54 11.60 21.34
CA LYS A 79 2.40 11.56 22.27
C LYS A 79 1.59 10.27 22.11
N GLY A 80 2.26 9.13 22.30
CA GLY A 80 1.68 7.79 22.14
C GLY A 80 2.08 7.12 20.82
N THR A 81 1.47 5.96 20.55
CA THR A 81 1.84 5.12 19.40
C THR A 81 0.61 4.69 18.59
N ILE A 82 0.79 4.53 17.28
CA ILE A 82 -0.21 3.92 16.40
C ILE A 82 -0.53 2.49 16.85
N ASN A 83 0.46 1.77 17.42
CA ASN A 83 0.30 0.42 17.96
C ASN A 83 -0.82 0.31 19.01
N GLU A 84 -1.08 1.37 19.78
CA GLU A 84 -2.06 1.40 20.86
C GLU A 84 -3.47 1.78 20.40
N LEU A 85 -3.64 2.32 19.18
CA LEU A 85 -4.93 2.82 18.69
C LEU A 85 -5.94 1.71 18.38
N GLY A 86 -5.52 0.46 18.15
CA GLY A 86 -6.39 -0.61 17.70
C GLY A 86 -6.87 -0.40 16.25
N THR A 87 -8.19 -0.34 16.03
CA THR A 87 -8.75 0.00 14.71
C THR A 87 -8.95 1.49 14.70
N SER A 88 -8.35 2.17 13.72
CA SER A 88 -8.52 3.61 13.55
C SER A 88 -8.63 3.95 12.08
N TYR A 89 -9.78 4.49 11.71
CA TYR A 89 -10.05 5.02 10.38
C TYR A 89 -9.07 6.15 10.04
N HIS A 90 -8.87 7.09 10.97
CA HIS A 90 -7.96 8.23 10.80
C HIS A 90 -6.51 7.83 10.48
N TYR A 91 -6.07 6.66 10.92
CA TYR A 91 -4.71 6.18 10.66
C TYR A 91 -4.65 5.03 9.65
N HIS A 92 -5.78 4.64 9.03
CA HIS A 92 -5.88 3.46 8.17
C HIS A 92 -5.22 2.21 8.80
N VAL A 93 -5.55 1.95 10.07
CA VAL A 93 -5.07 0.75 10.79
C VAL A 93 -6.23 -0.08 11.29
N HIS A 94 -6.05 -1.40 11.29
CA HIS A 94 -7.06 -2.33 11.78
C HIS A 94 -6.57 -3.04 13.04
N LYS A 95 -7.46 -3.23 14.03
CA LYS A 95 -7.27 -4.06 15.22
C LYS A 95 -7.19 -5.52 14.81
N ASN A 96 -6.07 -5.93 14.27
CA ASN A 96 -5.72 -7.33 14.20
C ASN A 96 -4.38 -7.49 14.89
N ARG A 97 -4.40 -8.26 15.99
CA ARG A 97 -3.22 -8.60 16.75
C ARG A 97 -2.41 -9.59 15.93
N ASP A 98 -1.49 -9.09 15.11
CA ASP A 98 -0.33 -9.93 14.79
C ASP A 98 0.32 -10.34 16.12
N PRO A 99 0.63 -11.63 16.34
CA PRO A 99 1.24 -12.07 17.60
C PRO A 99 2.54 -11.33 17.96
N ASN A 100 3.21 -10.74 16.97
CA ASN A 100 4.47 -10.01 17.14
C ASN A 100 4.27 -8.50 17.38
N GLY A 101 3.03 -8.02 17.50
CA GLY A 101 2.72 -6.61 17.77
C GLY A 101 2.84 -5.67 16.57
N TYR A 102 2.86 -6.21 15.35
CA TYR A 102 2.92 -5.41 14.12
C TYR A 102 1.62 -4.67 13.86
N VAL A 103 1.73 -3.43 13.37
CA VAL A 103 0.59 -2.63 12.96
C VAL A 103 0.06 -3.15 11.63
N LYS A 104 -1.23 -3.55 11.60
CA LYS A 104 -1.91 -3.96 10.37
C LYS A 104 -2.44 -2.72 9.64
N ILE A 105 -2.02 -2.52 8.40
CA ILE A 105 -2.51 -1.48 7.51
C ILE A 105 -3.86 -1.91 6.93
N CYS A 106 -4.85 -1.04 6.99
CA CYS A 106 -6.06 -1.12 6.18
C CYS A 106 -5.76 -0.46 4.84
N TYR A 107 -5.73 -1.24 3.77
CA TYR A 107 -5.37 -0.73 2.45
C TYR A 107 -6.51 -0.88 1.43
N THR A 108 -7.68 -1.37 1.78
CA THR A 108 -8.83 -1.47 0.86
C THR A 108 -10.09 -1.71 1.67
N GLY A 109 -11.18 -1.02 1.34
CA GLY A 109 -12.50 -1.27 1.91
C GLY A 109 -13.27 -2.40 1.22
N ASP A 110 -12.90 -2.75 -0.02
CA ASP A 110 -13.71 -3.50 -0.98
C ASP A 110 -12.90 -4.59 -1.72
N TRP A 111 -12.10 -5.36 -0.98
CA TRP A 111 -11.24 -6.39 -1.59
C TRP A 111 -12.02 -7.33 -2.52
N ASN A 112 -11.48 -7.53 -3.73
CA ASN A 112 -11.93 -8.56 -4.65
C ASN A 112 -10.73 -9.34 -5.24
N SER A 113 -10.95 -10.56 -5.71
CA SER A 113 -9.88 -11.44 -6.19
C SER A 113 -9.23 -11.01 -7.52
N SER A 114 -9.73 -9.95 -8.17
CA SER A 114 -9.03 -9.34 -9.32
C SER A 114 -7.85 -8.48 -8.87
N TYR A 115 -7.88 -7.98 -7.63
CA TYR A 115 -6.76 -7.24 -7.05
C TYR A 115 -5.55 -8.14 -6.81
N THR A 116 -4.37 -7.55 -6.95
CA THR A 116 -3.09 -8.24 -6.82
C THR A 116 -2.41 -7.84 -5.51
N CYS A 117 -1.46 -8.67 -5.08
CA CYS A 117 -0.59 -8.37 -3.93
C CYS A 117 0.21 -7.09 -4.15
N VAL A 118 0.46 -6.74 -5.42
CA VAL A 118 1.14 -5.51 -5.81
C VAL A 118 0.34 -4.27 -5.44
N LEU A 119 -0.99 -4.30 -5.55
CA LEU A 119 -1.85 -3.20 -5.08
C LEU A 119 -1.66 -2.99 -3.57
N ALA A 120 -1.72 -4.07 -2.79
CA ALA A 120 -1.52 -4.00 -1.34
C ALA A 120 -0.16 -3.40 -0.98
N LEU A 121 0.92 -3.87 -1.63
CA LEU A 121 2.27 -3.35 -1.37
C LEU A 121 2.44 -1.88 -1.77
N HIS A 122 1.87 -1.45 -2.90
CA HIS A 122 1.92 -0.04 -3.28
C HIS A 122 1.12 0.84 -2.33
N ARG A 123 -0.06 0.38 -1.89
CA ARG A 123 -0.84 1.10 -0.88
C ARG A 123 -0.11 1.14 0.46
N GLY A 124 0.62 0.09 0.82
CA GLY A 124 1.57 0.13 1.94
C GLY A 124 2.65 1.20 1.79
N ARG A 125 3.23 1.35 0.59
CA ARG A 125 4.21 2.40 0.29
C ARG A 125 3.63 3.80 0.45
N ILE A 126 2.40 4.03 -0.04
CA ILE A 126 1.67 5.30 0.14
C ILE A 126 1.38 5.55 1.63
N TRP A 127 0.96 4.52 2.37
CA TRP A 127 0.72 4.64 3.80
C TRP A 127 1.99 5.06 4.56
N ILE A 128 3.15 4.47 4.23
CA ILE A 128 4.45 4.86 4.81
C ILE A 128 4.80 6.30 4.48
N ALA A 129 4.54 6.74 3.25
CA ALA A 129 4.76 8.12 2.83
C ALA A 129 3.92 9.11 3.65
N ALA A 130 2.63 8.81 3.81
CA ALA A 130 1.72 9.62 4.60
C ALA A 130 2.06 9.59 6.09
N TYR A 131 2.54 8.44 6.62
CA TYR A 131 3.03 8.34 7.99
C TYR A 131 4.26 9.22 8.24
N GLU A 132 5.21 9.29 7.31
CA GLU A 132 6.36 10.22 7.43
C GLU A 132 5.90 11.68 7.46
N VAL A 133 4.89 12.04 6.66
CA VAL A 133 4.29 13.39 6.74
C VAL A 133 3.57 13.60 8.08
N HIS A 134 2.82 12.61 8.58
CA HIS A 134 2.19 12.67 9.90
C HIS A 134 3.22 12.99 11.00
N LEU A 135 4.39 12.35 10.98
CA LEU A 135 5.46 12.61 11.94
C LEU A 135 6.01 14.05 11.87
N LEU A 136 5.88 14.73 10.72
CA LEU A 136 6.36 16.09 10.53
C LEU A 136 5.32 17.15 10.95
N ILE A 137 4.05 16.96 10.57
CA ILE A 137 3.03 18.03 10.67
C ILE A 137 1.86 17.71 11.62
N GLY A 138 1.68 16.44 12.00
CA GLY A 138 0.65 16.02 12.95
C GLY A 138 -0.70 15.65 12.36
N ASN A 139 -0.99 15.98 11.11
CA ASN A 139 -2.21 15.54 10.42
C ASN A 139 -2.30 14.02 10.39
N THR A 140 -3.51 13.47 10.45
CA THR A 140 -3.75 12.03 10.39
C THR A 140 -3.40 11.47 9.01
N ILE A 141 -3.14 10.16 8.93
CA ILE A 141 -2.78 9.51 7.66
C ILE A 141 -3.92 9.62 6.65
N ALA A 142 -5.18 9.50 7.11
CA ALA A 142 -6.36 9.68 6.26
C ALA A 142 -6.42 11.09 5.66
N GLU A 143 -6.27 12.14 6.48
CA GLU A 143 -6.28 13.53 6.00
C GLU A 143 -5.20 13.79 4.94
N ILE A 144 -3.99 13.28 5.15
CA ILE A 144 -2.87 13.44 4.22
C ILE A 144 -3.15 12.71 2.88
N ILE A 145 -3.66 11.48 2.95
CA ILE A 145 -4.01 10.71 1.74
C ILE A 145 -5.16 11.39 0.98
N ASP A 146 -6.16 11.91 1.67
CA ASP A 146 -7.29 12.58 1.05
C ASP A 146 -6.89 13.91 0.40
N GLU A 147 -6.01 14.68 1.04
CA GLU A 147 -5.40 15.87 0.43
C GLU A 147 -4.66 15.51 -0.87
N TRP A 148 -3.85 14.44 -0.87
CA TRP A 148 -3.15 13.99 -2.08
C TRP A 148 -4.10 13.55 -3.19
N LYS A 149 -5.22 12.88 -2.85
CA LYS A 149 -6.26 12.54 -3.84
C LYS A 149 -6.84 13.79 -4.48
N GLU A 150 -7.14 14.83 -3.69
CA GLU A 150 -7.68 16.08 -4.22
C GLU A 150 -6.68 16.82 -5.13
N ILE A 151 -5.40 16.88 -4.72
CA ILE A 151 -4.34 17.46 -5.56
C ILE A 151 -4.24 16.72 -6.90
N LEU A 152 -4.27 15.38 -6.89
CA LEU A 152 -4.21 14.58 -8.12
C LEU A 152 -5.43 14.80 -9.01
N LYS A 153 -6.65 14.86 -8.45
CA LYS A 153 -7.86 15.18 -9.21
C LYS A 153 -7.75 16.54 -9.90
N GLN A 154 -7.24 17.55 -9.19
CA GLN A 154 -7.05 18.89 -9.75
C GLN A 154 -5.98 18.88 -10.86
N GLN A 155 -4.89 18.14 -10.70
CA GLN A 155 -3.87 17.98 -11.73
C GLN A 155 -4.42 17.26 -12.96
N GLU A 156 -5.19 16.19 -12.80
CA GLU A 156 -5.84 15.50 -13.92
C GLU A 156 -6.81 16.42 -14.66
N GLN A 157 -7.60 17.21 -13.94
CA GLN A 157 -8.53 18.15 -14.54
C GLN A 157 -7.78 19.26 -15.30
N SER A 158 -6.71 19.79 -14.71
CA SER A 158 -5.87 20.82 -15.32
C SER A 158 -5.15 20.29 -16.56
N ASN A 159 -4.62 19.06 -16.50
CA ASN A 159 -4.00 18.38 -17.62
C ASN A 159 -5.02 18.09 -18.73
N LYS A 160 -6.26 17.72 -18.40
CA LYS A 160 -7.33 17.55 -19.40
C LYS A 160 -7.71 18.88 -20.05
N ILE A 161 -7.75 19.98 -19.30
CA ILE A 161 -8.00 21.32 -19.84
C ILE A 161 -6.85 21.73 -20.77
N GLN A 162 -5.60 21.62 -20.32
CA GLN A 162 -4.42 21.90 -21.15
C GLN A 162 -4.33 20.97 -22.38
N LEU A 163 -4.68 19.69 -22.24
CA LEU A 163 -4.78 18.76 -23.37
C LEU A 163 -5.91 19.16 -24.31
N SER A 164 -7.06 19.63 -23.81
CA SER A 164 -8.16 20.12 -24.66
C SER A 164 -7.80 21.42 -25.39
N GLU A 165 -6.98 22.27 -24.80
CA GLU A 165 -6.41 23.48 -25.43
C GLU A 165 -5.29 23.12 -26.43
N ASN A 166 -4.47 22.12 -26.13
CA ASN A 166 -3.37 21.63 -26.98
C ASN A 166 -3.80 20.61 -28.03
N LEU A 167 -5.00 20.01 -27.94
CA LEU A 167 -5.58 19.09 -28.93
C LEU A 167 -6.01 19.80 -30.23
N SER A 168 -5.66 21.08 -30.39
CA SER A 168 -5.50 21.71 -31.71
C SER A 168 -4.29 21.17 -32.50
N ILE A 169 -3.33 20.46 -31.88
CA ILE A 169 -2.17 19.86 -32.58
C ILE A 169 -1.79 18.50 -31.97
N GLN A 170 -2.16 17.43 -32.71
CA GLN A 170 -1.72 16.02 -32.75
C GLN A 170 -1.23 15.22 -31.50
N LYS A 171 -1.70 13.96 -31.49
CA LYS A 171 -1.62 12.87 -30.48
C LYS A 171 -0.22 12.37 -30.11
N MET A 172 -0.02 12.04 -28.82
CA MET A 172 0.83 10.91 -28.38
C MET A 172 0.30 10.24 -27.09
N PRO A 173 0.66 8.97 -26.82
CA PRO A 173 0.15 8.18 -25.69
C PRO A 173 1.03 8.32 -24.44
N THR A 174 0.43 8.49 -23.27
CA THR A 174 1.12 8.57 -21.97
C THR A 174 1.01 7.26 -21.18
N TYR A 175 2.13 6.83 -20.61
CA TYR A 175 2.21 5.72 -19.66
C TYR A 175 1.87 6.22 -18.24
N ASP A 176 0.60 6.08 -17.84
CA ASP A 176 0.08 6.44 -16.52
C ASP A 176 -0.02 5.22 -15.60
N PHE A 177 0.93 5.07 -14.67
CA PHE A 177 0.87 4.00 -13.66
C PHE A 177 0.63 4.51 -12.23
N LEU A 178 1.11 5.70 -11.88
CA LEU A 178 0.93 6.29 -10.54
C LEU A 178 -0.47 6.85 -10.25
N PRO A 179 -1.17 7.52 -11.19
CA PRO A 179 -2.51 8.06 -10.93
C PRO A 179 -3.53 6.94 -10.61
N LYS A 180 -3.38 5.77 -11.23
CA LYS A 180 -4.33 4.66 -11.08
C LYS A 180 -4.30 4.04 -9.68
N VAL A 181 -3.15 3.95 -9.03
CA VAL A 181 -3.03 3.25 -7.74
C VAL A 181 -3.67 4.03 -6.58
N ILE A 182 -3.66 5.36 -6.67
CA ILE A 182 -4.27 6.24 -5.67
C ILE A 182 -5.79 6.38 -5.91
N THR A 183 -6.24 6.27 -7.16
CA THR A 183 -7.64 6.48 -7.57
C THR A 183 -8.50 5.22 -7.61
N THR A 184 -7.91 4.01 -7.66
CA THR A 184 -8.69 2.76 -7.72
C THR A 184 -9.08 2.28 -6.32
N GLY A 185 -10.26 2.69 -5.84
CA GLY A 185 -10.97 2.11 -4.68
C GLY A 185 -10.85 2.89 -3.37
N ASP A 186 -11.88 2.80 -2.52
CA ASP A 186 -11.87 3.42 -1.19
C ASP A 186 -10.79 2.78 -0.29
N TRP A 187 -10.23 3.58 0.62
CA TRP A 187 -9.19 3.19 1.57
C TRP A 187 -9.77 2.82 2.94
#